data_AF-A0A2G9ZE42-F1
#
_entry.id   AF-A0A2G9ZE42-F1
#
_cell.length_a   1.000
_cell.length_b   1.000
_cell.length_c   1.000
_cell.angle_alpha   90.00
_cell.angle_beta   90.00
_cell.angle_gamma   90.00
#
_symmetry.space_group_name_H-M   'P 1'
#
loop_
_entity.id
_entity.type
_entity.pdbx_description
1 polymer ?
#
loop_
_entity_poly.entity_id
_entity_poly.type
_entity_poly.pdbx_seq_one_letter_code
_entity_poly.pdbx_strand_id
1 'polypeptide(L)'
;MITIDDITIRIRMLNRSWLLAQATVIFSDILETKGWKILRSTKPHPRFQEEIWIQAPSFSKGVINGKEVWDEIIWVNDKNLYNQIEEKIYNAFFAKRNKENGEQGAAEAMKQEEKIDVSEDLDEDIDPDDIPL
;
A
#
# COMPACT_ATOMS: atom_id res chain seq x y z
N MET A 1 20.37 21.81 -3.12
CA MET A 1 19.24 21.27 -3.90
C MET A 1 18.89 19.94 -3.26
N ILE A 2 17.63 19.72 -2.87
CA ILE A 2 17.20 18.42 -2.32
C ILE A 2 17.18 17.43 -3.48
N THR A 3 17.83 16.28 -3.31
CA THR A 3 17.84 15.19 -4.28
C THR A 3 16.92 14.06 -3.83
N ILE A 4 16.65 13.10 -4.70
CA ILE A 4 15.78 11.97 -4.39
C ILE A 4 16.33 11.06 -3.28
N ASP A 5 17.64 11.03 -3.11
CA ASP A 5 18.35 10.24 -2.10
C ASP A 5 18.25 10.87 -0.70
N ASP A 6 17.93 12.16 -0.65
CA ASP A 6 17.63 12.87 0.58
C ASP A 6 16.23 12.55 1.14
N ILE A 7 15.40 11.80 0.41
CA ILE A 7 13.99 11.58 0.76
C ILE A 7 13.78 10.16 1.28
N THR A 8 13.46 10.07 2.57
CA THR A 8 13.04 8.83 3.24
C THR A 8 11.53 8.83 3.49
N ILE A 9 10.87 7.70 3.21
CA ILE A 9 9.43 7.53 3.42
C ILE A 9 9.17 6.48 4.49
N ARG A 10 8.28 6.80 5.44
CA ARG A 10 7.71 5.82 6.37
C ARG A 10 6.21 5.69 6.10
N ILE A 11 5.74 4.45 5.89
CA ILE A 11 4.32 4.16 5.63
C ILE A 11 3.68 3.50 6.84
N ARG A 12 2.51 4.01 7.22
CA ARG A 12 1.58 3.36 8.15
C ARG A 12 0.33 2.94 7.38
N MET A 13 0.14 1.63 7.22
CA MET A 13 -1.08 1.07 6.63
C MET A 13 -2.26 1.33 7.58
N LEU A 14 -3.43 1.57 7.00
CA LEU A 14 -4.65 1.88 7.73
C LEU A 14 -5.77 0.94 7.27
N ASN A 15 -6.53 0.43 8.23
CA ASN A 15 -7.68 -0.43 7.95
C ASN A 15 -8.94 0.43 7.72
N ARG A 16 -8.92 1.29 6.70
CA ARG A 16 -10.08 2.11 6.29
C ARG A 16 -10.32 1.95 4.80
N SER A 17 -11.58 1.97 4.39
CA SER A 17 -12.00 1.74 3.00
C SER A 17 -11.52 2.81 2.01
N TRP A 18 -11.45 4.05 2.45
CA TRP A 18 -11.12 5.22 1.62
C TRP A 18 -9.73 5.80 1.89
N LEU A 19 -9.14 5.53 3.05
CA LEU A 19 -7.80 5.97 3.44
C LEU A 19 -6.93 4.75 3.70
N LEU A 20 -6.15 4.36 2.70
CA LEU A 20 -5.40 3.11 2.66
C LEU A 20 -4.17 3.17 3.55
N ALA A 21 -3.49 4.32 3.58
CA ALA A 21 -2.29 4.50 4.37
C ALA A 21 -2.02 5.99 4.65
N GLN A 22 -1.13 6.22 5.62
CA GLN A 22 -0.50 7.51 5.87
C GLN A 22 1.00 7.41 5.66
N ALA A 23 1.57 8.40 5.00
CA ALA A 23 3.00 8.54 4.81
C ALA A 23 3.56 9.68 5.67
N THR A 24 4.79 9.46 6.11
CA THR A 24 5.68 10.49 6.61
C THR A 24 6.83 10.62 5.62
N VAL A 25 7.06 11.84 5.13
CA VAL A 25 8.20 12.17 4.26
C VAL A 25 9.26 12.87 5.10
N ILE A 26 10.48 12.34 5.08
CA ILE A 26 11.63 12.85 5.82
C ILE A 26 12.66 13.35 4.81
N PHE A 27 13.04 14.62 4.89
CA PHE A 27 14.06 15.25 4.04
C PHE A 27 15.38 15.37 4.79
N SER A 28 16.44 14.77 4.24
CA SER A 28 17.82 14.72 4.74
C SER A 28 17.92 14.47 6.26
N ASP A 29 17.00 13.68 6.82
CA ASP A 29 16.84 13.43 8.27
C ASP A 29 16.66 14.67 9.16
N ILE A 30 16.45 15.85 8.58
CA ILE A 30 16.33 17.13 9.29
C ILE A 30 14.89 17.65 9.35
N LEU A 31 14.04 17.28 8.39
CA LEU A 31 12.66 17.76 8.30
C LEU A 31 11.72 16.59 8.09
N GLU A 32 10.89 16.33 9.09
CA GLU A 32 9.84 15.31 9.03
C GLU A 32 8.49 15.97 8.74
N THR A 33 7.82 15.51 7.69
CA THR A 33 6.49 15.97 7.31
C THR A 33 5.49 14.82 7.41
N LYS A 34 4.54 14.96 8.33
CA LYS A 34 3.54 13.92 8.65
C LYS A 34 2.20 14.23 7.97
N GLY A 35 1.42 13.19 7.77
CA GLY A 35 0.01 13.33 7.37
C GLY A 35 -0.22 13.34 5.86
N TRP A 36 0.76 12.88 5.06
CA TRP A 36 0.53 12.55 3.67
C TRP A 36 -0.44 11.39 3.60
N LYS A 37 -1.48 11.48 2.76
CA LYS A 37 -2.56 10.48 2.70
C LYS A 37 -2.45 9.69 1.40
N ILE A 38 -2.58 8.37 1.50
CA ILE A 38 -2.81 7.49 0.35
C ILE A 38 -4.27 7.10 0.41
N LEU A 39 -5.05 7.62 -0.52
CA LEU A 39 -6.50 7.49 -0.60
C LEU A 39 -6.87 6.50 -1.70
N ARG A 40 -8.01 5.83 -1.55
CA ARG A 40 -8.65 5.12 -2.66
C ARG A 40 -9.30 6.15 -3.58
N SER A 41 -9.06 6.02 -4.88
CA SER A 41 -9.63 6.88 -5.91
C SER A 41 -10.63 6.10 -6.75
N THR A 42 -11.64 6.78 -7.31
CA THR A 42 -12.54 6.19 -8.32
C THR A 42 -11.99 6.33 -9.74
N LYS A 43 -10.84 6.99 -9.90
CA LYS A 43 -10.15 7.20 -11.16
C LYS A 43 -8.68 6.81 -11.04
N PRO A 44 -8.07 6.27 -12.10
CA PRO A 44 -6.67 5.93 -12.09
C PRO A 44 -5.79 7.17 -11.90
N HIS A 45 -4.72 7.02 -11.14
CA HIS A 45 -3.72 8.05 -10.94
C HIS A 45 -3.04 8.37 -12.29
N PRO A 46 -2.89 9.65 -12.69
CA PRO A 46 -2.34 10.00 -14.00
C PRO A 46 -0.95 9.39 -14.28
N ARG A 47 -0.13 9.23 -13.23
CA ARG A 47 1.24 8.70 -13.35
C ARG A 47 1.38 7.20 -13.12
N PHE A 48 0.53 6.62 -12.26
CA PHE A 48 0.70 5.24 -11.81
C PHE A 48 -0.35 4.29 -12.38
N GLN A 49 -1.43 4.83 -12.97
CA GLN A 49 -2.55 4.08 -13.54
C GLN A 49 -3.29 3.17 -12.54
N GLU A 50 -3.07 3.39 -11.24
CA GLU A 50 -3.73 2.69 -10.12
C GLU A 50 -4.86 3.54 -9.54
N GLU A 51 -5.90 2.91 -8.99
CA GLU A 51 -7.05 3.57 -8.34
C GLU A 51 -6.71 4.15 -6.96
N ILE A 52 -5.62 4.90 -6.88
CA ILE A 52 -5.15 5.56 -5.66
C ILE A 52 -4.89 7.05 -5.92
N TRP A 53 -4.94 7.83 -4.84
CA TRP A 53 -4.60 9.25 -4.86
C TRP A 53 -3.66 9.56 -3.70
N ILE A 54 -2.54 10.23 -3.99
CA ILE A 54 -1.59 10.68 -2.97
C ILE A 54 -1.86 12.16 -2.72
N GLN A 55 -2.17 12.50 -1.47
CA GLN A 55 -2.51 13.86 -1.08
C GLN A 55 -1.48 14.38 -0.07
N ALA A 56 -1.02 15.62 -0.30
CA ALA A 56 -0.22 16.36 0.66
C ALA A 56 -0.96 16.58 1.99
N PRO A 57 -0.24 16.81 3.11
CA PRO A 57 -0.86 17.13 4.39
C PRO A 57 -1.74 18.36 4.28
N SER A 58 -2.97 18.23 4.76
CA SER A 58 -4.00 19.28 4.68
C SER A 58 -4.80 19.34 5.98
N PHE A 59 -5.33 20.52 6.29
CA PHE A 59 -6.20 20.78 7.42
C PHE A 59 -7.55 21.34 6.97
N SER A 60 -8.59 21.03 7.74
CA SER A 60 -9.93 21.58 7.50
C SER A 60 -9.96 23.01 8.02
N LYS A 61 -10.38 23.95 7.16
CA LYS A 61 -10.73 25.33 7.52
C LYS A 61 -12.17 25.45 8.01
N GLY A 62 -12.88 24.32 8.15
CA GLY A 62 -14.29 24.27 8.49
C GLY A 62 -15.19 24.37 7.26
N VAL A 63 -16.48 24.59 7.51
CA VAL A 63 -17.51 24.62 6.47
C VAL A 63 -17.78 26.06 6.05
N ILE A 64 -17.55 26.38 4.77
CA ILE A 64 -17.84 27.67 4.16
C ILE A 64 -18.89 27.44 3.08
N ASN A 65 -20.02 28.14 3.16
CA ASN A 65 -21.16 27.99 2.24
C ASN A 65 -21.66 26.54 2.10
N GLY A 66 -21.71 25.81 3.21
CA GLY A 66 -22.16 24.41 3.25
C GLY A 66 -21.18 23.39 2.68
N LYS A 67 -19.96 23.80 2.33
CA LYS A 67 -18.88 22.91 1.84
C LYS A 67 -17.70 22.92 2.80
N GLU A 68 -17.17 21.74 3.09
CA GLU A 68 -15.93 21.65 3.84
C GLU A 68 -14.77 22.18 2.99
N VAL A 69 -14.05 23.15 3.53
CA VAL A 69 -12.89 23.77 2.87
C VAL A 69 -11.64 23.22 3.50
N TRP A 70 -10.74 22.74 2.66
CA TRP A 70 -9.45 22.21 3.07
C TRP A 70 -8.35 23.12 2.53
N ASP A 71 -7.29 23.27 3.30
CA ASP A 71 -6.08 23.95 2.85
C ASP A 71 -4.85 23.09 3.12
N GLU A 72 -3.83 23.28 2.29
CA GLU A 72 -2.60 22.50 2.36
C GLU A 72 -1.69 23.07 3.45
N ILE A 73 -1.13 22.17 4.26
CA ILE A 73 -0.11 22.53 5.26
C ILE A 73 1.25 22.66 4.57
N ILE A 74 1.48 21.84 3.54
CA ILE A 74 2.75 21.73 2.85
C ILE A 74 2.52 21.90 1.36
N TRP A 75 3.21 22.89 0.80
CA TRP A 75 3.22 23.16 -0.63
C TRP A 75 4.62 22.90 -1.18
N VAL A 76 4.74 22.06 -2.21
CA VAL A 76 5.99 21.82 -2.93
C VAL A 76 5.92 22.53 -4.27
N ASN A 77 6.59 23.67 -4.35
CA ASN A 77 6.62 24.57 -5.48
C ASN A 77 7.44 24.05 -6.68
N ASP A 78 8.40 23.14 -6.44
CA ASP A 78 9.09 22.42 -7.52
C ASP A 78 8.30 21.17 -7.91
N LYS A 79 7.74 21.18 -9.12
CA LYS A 79 6.97 20.07 -9.69
C LYS A 79 7.77 18.77 -9.77
N ASN A 80 9.07 18.85 -10.06
CA ASN A 80 9.91 17.65 -10.14
C ASN A 80 10.11 17.03 -8.76
N LEU A 81 10.36 17.87 -7.75
CA LEU A 81 10.47 17.41 -6.36
C LEU A 81 9.15 16.80 -5.88
N TYR A 82 8.01 17.45 -6.16
CA TYR A 82 6.69 16.89 -5.83
C TYR A 82 6.49 15.51 -6.47
N ASN A 83 6.82 15.39 -7.75
CA ASN A 83 6.72 14.13 -8.47
C ASN A 83 7.60 13.02 -7.85
N GLN A 84 8.82 13.36 -7.41
CA GLN A 84 9.73 12.42 -6.76
C GLN A 84 9.20 11.98 -5.38
N ILE A 85 8.65 12.90 -4.59
CA ILE A 85 8.01 12.59 -3.30
C ILE A 85 6.85 11.61 -3.52
N GLU A 86 5.99 11.93 -4.49
CA GLU A 86 4.83 11.11 -4.82
C GLU A 86 5.23 9.69 -5.25
N GLU A 87 6.26 9.56 -6.08
CA GLU A 87 6.80 8.28 -6.53
C GLU A 87 7.43 7.48 -5.38
N LYS A 88 8.18 8.13 -4.49
CA LYS A 88 8.74 7.48 -3.28
C LYS A 88 7.62 7.00 -2.34
N ILE A 89 6.56 7.78 -2.15
CA ILE A 89 5.39 7.38 -1.36
C ILE A 89 4.73 6.16 -1.99
N TYR A 90 4.49 6.21 -3.31
CA TYR A 90 3.91 5.11 -4.08
C TYR A 90 4.73 3.81 -3.90
N ASN A 91 6.03 3.87 -4.17
CA ASN A 91 6.92 2.70 -4.08
C ASN A 91 6.95 2.11 -2.66
N ALA A 92 7.05 2.97 -1.64
CA ALA A 92 7.05 2.52 -0.25
C ALA A 92 5.71 1.89 0.17
N PHE A 93 4.59 2.43 -0.32
CA PHE A 93 3.26 1.88 -0.05
C PHE A 93 3.09 0.49 -0.64
N PHE A 94 3.43 0.30 -1.92
CA PHE A 94 3.32 -1.01 -2.57
C PHE A 94 4.32 -2.03 -2.03
N ALA A 95 5.55 -1.63 -1.70
CA ALA A 95 6.50 -2.50 -1.03
C ALA A 95 5.94 -3.02 0.30
N LYS A 96 5.32 -2.15 1.10
CA LYS A 96 4.70 -2.54 2.37
C LYS A 96 3.45 -3.40 2.17
N ARG A 97 2.57 -3.04 1.23
CA ARG A 97 1.37 -3.81 0.90
C ARG A 97 1.71 -5.23 0.42
N ASN A 98 2.71 -5.36 -0.45
CA ASN A 98 3.15 -6.66 -0.96
C ASN A 98 3.80 -7.51 0.13
N LYS A 99 4.55 -6.88 1.04
CA LYS A 99 5.10 -7.56 2.21
C LYS A 99 3.99 -8.08 3.13
N GLU A 100 3.00 -7.26 3.47
CA GLU A 100 1.87 -7.68 4.31
C GLU A 100 1.05 -8.79 3.63
N ASN A 101 0.81 -8.70 2.32
CA ASN A 101 0.12 -9.76 1.56
C ASN A 101 0.93 -11.06 1.48
N GLY A 102 2.26 -10.97 1.32
CA GLY A 102 3.15 -12.13 1.30
C GLY A 102 3.28 -12.79 2.68
N GLU A 103 3.35 -11.99 3.75
CA GLU A 103 3.33 -12.48 5.14
C GLU A 103 1.98 -13.09 5.51
N GLN A 104 0.87 -12.52 5.04
CA GLN A 104 -0.46 -13.12 5.20
C GLN A 104 -0.60 -14.43 4.42
N GLY A 105 -0.13 -14.48 3.16
CA GLY A 105 -0.11 -15.71 2.38
C GLY A 105 0.75 -16.81 3.00
N ALA A 106 1.90 -16.45 3.59
CA ALA A 106 2.75 -17.40 4.31
C ALA A 106 2.11 -17.89 5.62
N ALA A 107 1.44 -17.02 6.36
CA ALA A 107 0.71 -17.38 7.58
C ALA A 107 -0.54 -18.25 7.31
N GLU A 108 -1.19 -18.05 6.15
CA GLU A 108 -2.31 -18.87 5.69
C GLU A 108 -1.85 -20.24 5.16
N ALA A 109 -0.70 -20.31 4.48
CA ALA A 109 -0.09 -21.57 4.06
C ALA A 109 0.34 -22.44 5.26
N MET A 110 0.96 -21.85 6.30
CA MET A 110 1.31 -22.56 7.53
C MET A 110 0.09 -23.12 8.28
N LYS A 111 -1.08 -22.43 8.21
CA LYS A 111 -2.33 -22.94 8.80
C LYS A 111 -2.98 -24.06 8.00
N GLN A 112 -2.66 -24.22 6.71
CA GLN A 112 -3.12 -25.35 5.90
C GLN A 112 -2.25 -26.59 6.13
N GLU A 113 -0.95 -26.45 6.39
CA GLU A 113 -0.06 -27.57 6.69
C GLU A 113 -0.37 -28.23 8.05
N GLU A 114 -0.88 -27.49 9.05
CA GLU A 114 -1.26 -28.05 10.36
C GLU A 114 -2.58 -28.86 10.38
N LYS A 115 -3.29 -28.98 9.24
CA LYS A 115 -4.56 -29.74 9.13
C LYS A 115 -4.47 -31.03 8.30
N ILE A 116 -3.28 -31.46 7.92
CA ILE A 116 -3.08 -32.79 7.32
C ILE A 116 -2.75 -33.74 8.47
N ASP A 117 -3.80 -34.24 9.13
CA ASP A 117 -3.73 -35.38 10.03
C ASP A 117 -3.35 -36.60 9.18
N VAL A 118 -2.10 -37.03 9.28
CA VAL A 118 -1.61 -38.24 8.64
C VAL A 118 -2.03 -39.40 9.53
N SER A 119 -3.17 -40.01 9.23
CA SER A 119 -3.49 -41.34 9.71
C SER A 119 -4.15 -42.18 8.61
N GLU A 120 -3.48 -43.31 8.34
CA GLU A 120 -3.94 -44.57 7.74
C GLU A 120 -4.03 -44.65 6.21
N ASP A 121 -2.95 -45.23 5.65
CA ASP A 121 -2.94 -46.47 4.87
C ASP A 121 -4.21 -46.82 4.09
N LEU A 122 -4.07 -46.96 2.76
CA LEU A 122 -4.39 -48.20 2.03
C LEU A 122 -3.81 -48.10 0.61
N ASP A 123 -2.84 -48.97 0.32
CA ASP A 123 -2.43 -49.33 -1.04
C ASP A 123 -3.64 -49.95 -1.76
N GLU A 124 -4.15 -49.28 -2.80
CA GLU A 124 -5.07 -49.91 -3.75
C GLU A 124 -4.29 -50.42 -4.96
N ASP A 125 -4.28 -51.76 -5.10
CA ASP A 125 -3.84 -52.49 -6.29
C ASP A 125 -4.57 -51.95 -7.53
N ILE A 126 -3.82 -51.35 -8.45
CA ILE A 126 -4.32 -50.94 -9.76
C ILE A 126 -4.36 -52.18 -10.67
N ASP A 127 -5.56 -52.66 -10.99
CA ASP A 127 -5.78 -53.72 -11.98
C ASP A 127 -5.48 -53.19 -13.40
N PRO A 128 -4.53 -53.78 -14.15
CA PRO A 128 -4.15 -53.30 -15.48
C PRO A 128 -5.21 -53.49 -16.58
N ASP A 129 -6.34 -54.16 -16.31
CA ASP A 129 -7.39 -54.42 -17.31
C ASP A 129 -8.47 -53.30 -17.44
N ASP A 130 -8.41 -52.24 -16.63
CA ASP A 130 -9.41 -51.15 -16.62
C ASP A 130 -9.10 -49.99 -17.60
N ILE A 131 -8.29 -50.22 -18.64
CA ILE A 131 -8.07 -49.24 -19.72
C ILE A 131 -9.14 -49.45 -20.81
N PRO A 132 -10.07 -48.50 -21.03
CA PRO A 132 -11.00 -48.62 -22.14
C PRO A 132 -10.26 -48.51 -23.49
N LEU A 133 -10.50 -49.50 -24.37
CA LEU A 133 -10.02 -49.54 -25.77
C LEU A 133 -10.52 -48.35 -26.61
#